data_AF-A0A5N6R3Y2-F1
#
_entry.id   AF-A0A5N6R3Y2-F1
#
_cell.length_a   1.000
_cell.length_b   1.000
_cell.length_c   1.000
_cell.angle_alpha   90.00
_cell.angle_beta   90.00
_cell.angle_gamma   90.00
#
_symmetry.space_group_name_H-M   'P 1'
#
loop_
_entity.id
_entity.type
_entity.pdbx_description
1 polymer ?
#
loop_
_entity_poly.entity_id
_entity_poly.type
_entity_poly.pdbx_seq_one_letter_code
_entity_poly.pdbx_strand_id
1 'polypeptide(L)'
;MRHSQAQVVPNSNTTPIQPQTLRANPSTQSIPSPISHRPPQKSPSRARVRSRMTTRFKKNRKKRGHVSAGHGRIGKHRKHPGGRGNAGGMHHHRILFDKYHPGYFGKVGMRYFHRLRNKFFCPIVNVDKLWSLVPKDVKENASKDNAPLIDVTQFGYFKVLGKGMLPENLPVVVKAKLISKTAEKKIKEAGGAVVLTA
;
A
#
# COMPACT_ATOMS: atom_id res chain seq x y z
N MET A 1 52.61 52.62 -25.43
CA MET A 1 51.51 53.53 -25.11
C MET A 1 50.73 52.95 -23.94
N ARG A 2 50.99 53.48 -22.73
CA ARG A 2 50.29 53.10 -21.51
C ARG A 2 49.25 54.19 -21.26
N HIS A 3 47.98 53.81 -21.19
CA HIS A 3 46.92 54.73 -20.78
C HIS A 3 46.48 54.35 -19.37
N SER A 4 46.63 55.32 -18.49
CA SER A 4 46.15 55.34 -17.12
C SER A 4 44.63 55.47 -17.11
N GLN A 5 43.95 54.71 -16.26
CA GLN A 5 42.61 55.05 -15.81
C GLN A 5 42.45 54.82 -14.30
N ALA A 6 41.92 55.87 -13.67
CA ALA A 6 41.09 55.94 -12.47
C ALA A 6 41.70 55.48 -11.12
N GLN A 7 42.18 56.47 -10.37
CA GLN A 7 42.19 56.46 -8.91
C GLN A 7 40.73 56.58 -8.40
N VAL A 8 40.33 55.67 -7.52
CA VAL A 8 39.09 55.76 -6.74
C VAL A 8 39.43 56.35 -5.38
N VAL A 9 38.76 57.44 -5.04
CA VAL A 9 38.89 58.19 -3.78
C VAL A 9 38.23 57.40 -2.64
N PRO A 10 38.88 57.24 -1.47
CA PRO A 10 38.31 56.51 -0.34
C PRO A 10 37.30 57.38 0.42
N ASN A 11 36.04 56.93 0.49
CA ASN A 11 35.03 57.56 1.32
C ASN A 11 35.20 57.09 2.77
N SER A 12 35.62 58.03 3.62
CA SER A 12 35.71 57.92 5.06
C SER A 12 34.32 57.99 5.69
N ASN A 13 33.81 56.86 6.16
CA ASN A 13 32.87 56.74 7.29
C ASN A 13 32.60 55.27 7.58
N THR A 14 33.50 54.64 8.33
CA THR A 14 33.26 53.33 8.93
C THR A 14 33.83 53.37 10.34
N THR A 15 32.99 53.76 11.30
CA THR A 15 33.28 53.56 12.73
C THR A 15 33.02 52.09 13.08
N PRO A 16 33.96 51.42 13.76
CA PRO A 16 33.81 50.02 14.17
C PRO A 16 32.84 49.94 15.37
N ILE A 17 31.68 49.32 15.17
CA ILE A 17 30.77 48.99 16.28
C ILE A 17 31.36 47.77 17.01
N GLN A 18 31.84 48.02 18.23
CA GLN A 18 32.28 46.99 19.16
C GLN A 18 31.08 46.12 19.64
N PRO A 19 31.30 44.82 19.90
CA PRO A 19 30.24 43.94 20.37
C PRO A 19 29.94 44.21 21.85
N GLN A 20 28.80 44.83 22.14
CA GLN A 20 28.27 44.90 23.50
C GLN A 20 27.76 43.52 23.92
N THR A 21 28.47 42.93 24.86
CA THR A 21 28.10 41.72 25.60
C THR A 21 26.95 42.05 26.55
N LEU A 22 25.71 41.84 26.09
CA LEU A 22 24.54 41.85 26.97
C LEU A 22 24.57 40.57 27.83
N ARG A 23 24.91 40.77 29.11
CA ARG A 23 24.72 39.81 30.20
C ARG A 23 23.22 39.47 30.30
N ALA A 24 22.90 38.18 30.22
CA ALA A 24 21.55 37.69 30.47
C ALA A 24 21.23 37.79 31.98
N ASN A 25 20.13 38.47 32.30
CA ASN A 25 19.51 38.44 33.63
C ASN A 25 18.89 37.06 33.90
N PRO A 26 19.11 36.47 35.09
CA PRO A 26 18.62 35.14 35.43
C PRO A 26 17.28 35.24 36.18
N SER A 27 16.17 35.43 35.48
CA SER A 27 14.84 35.30 36.12
C SER A 27 13.71 35.28 35.10
N THR A 28 13.59 34.20 34.34
CA THR A 28 12.28 33.69 33.93
C THR A 28 12.44 32.20 33.70
N GLN A 29 12.12 31.41 34.72
CA GLN A 29 11.93 29.98 34.56
C GLN A 29 10.69 29.80 33.68
N SER A 30 10.88 29.64 32.37
CA SER A 30 9.86 29.09 31.51
C SER A 30 9.73 27.61 31.83
N ILE A 31 8.66 27.32 32.55
CA ILE A 31 8.16 25.99 32.88
C ILE A 31 8.21 25.12 31.61
N PRO A 32 9.00 24.02 31.56
CA PRO A 32 8.82 23.04 30.50
C PRO A 32 7.42 22.46 30.67
N SER A 33 6.58 22.62 29.65
CA SER A 33 5.30 21.92 29.54
C SER A 33 5.51 20.47 29.99
N PRO A 34 4.70 19.93 30.91
CA PRO A 34 4.89 18.57 31.35
C PRO A 34 4.86 17.69 30.11
N ILE A 35 6.00 17.08 29.80
CA ILE A 35 6.05 15.91 28.94
C ILE A 35 5.20 14.92 29.72
N SER A 36 3.89 14.91 29.45
CA SER A 36 3.05 13.81 29.83
C SER A 36 3.71 12.65 29.12
N HIS A 37 4.48 11.86 29.87
CA HIS A 37 4.74 10.49 29.51
C HIS A 37 3.34 9.90 29.47
N ARG A 38 2.68 10.03 28.32
CA ARG A 38 1.53 9.23 27.98
C ARG A 38 2.09 7.82 28.15
N PRO A 39 1.70 7.08 29.20
CA PRO A 39 2.17 5.71 29.32
C PRO A 39 1.84 5.07 27.97
N PRO A 40 2.75 4.27 27.39
CA PRO A 40 2.52 3.68 26.08
C PRO A 40 1.12 3.13 26.11
N GLN A 41 0.23 3.73 25.30
CA GLN A 41 -1.15 3.28 25.18
C GLN A 41 -1.01 1.80 24.93
N LYS A 42 -1.37 0.97 25.91
CA LYS A 42 -1.35 -0.46 25.77
C LYS A 42 -2.29 -0.69 24.59
N SER A 43 -1.72 -0.82 23.39
CA SER A 43 -2.36 -1.53 22.31
C SER A 43 -2.97 -2.74 22.98
N PRO A 44 -4.29 -3.00 22.84
CA PRO A 44 -4.92 -4.12 23.53
C PRO A 44 -4.04 -5.30 23.19
N SER A 45 -3.32 -5.79 24.21
CA SER A 45 -2.09 -6.55 24.04
C SER A 45 -2.50 -7.85 23.42
N ARG A 46 -2.60 -7.88 22.08
CA ARG A 46 -3.48 -8.73 21.28
C ARG A 46 -3.82 -9.95 22.09
N ALA A 47 -4.92 -9.88 22.87
CA ALA A 47 -5.13 -10.72 24.04
C ALA A 47 -4.69 -12.10 23.62
N ARG A 48 -3.55 -12.56 24.15
CA ARG A 48 -2.94 -13.81 23.69
C ARG A 48 -4.07 -14.78 23.90
N VAL A 49 -4.74 -15.18 22.82
CA VAL A 49 -5.77 -16.17 22.88
C VAL A 49 -4.97 -17.34 23.39
N ARG A 50 -5.05 -17.59 24.70
CA ARG A 50 -4.62 -18.83 25.31
C ARG A 50 -5.57 -19.78 24.63
N SER A 51 -5.17 -20.29 23.47
CA SER A 51 -5.85 -21.38 22.82
C SER A 51 -5.87 -22.42 23.94
N ARG A 52 -7.05 -22.62 24.54
CA ARG A 52 -7.28 -23.74 25.44
C ARG A 52 -6.74 -24.91 24.64
N MET A 53 -5.63 -25.50 25.08
CA MET A 53 -4.99 -26.58 24.33
C MET A 53 -6.00 -27.72 24.28
N THR A 54 -6.79 -27.81 23.20
CA THR A 54 -7.84 -28.81 22.98
C THR A 54 -7.21 -30.14 22.57
N THR A 55 -6.16 -30.55 23.29
CA THR A 55 -5.50 -31.85 23.11
C THR A 55 -6.51 -32.99 23.19
N ARG A 56 -7.61 -32.81 23.94
CA ARG A 56 -8.75 -33.73 24.04
C ARG A 56 -9.38 -34.09 22.69
N PHE A 57 -9.40 -33.18 21.72
CA PHE A 57 -10.02 -33.40 20.42
C PHE A 57 -9.02 -33.88 19.34
N LYS A 58 -7.73 -34.06 19.67
CA LYS A 58 -6.76 -34.56 18.70
C LYS A 58 -7.05 -36.03 18.37
N LYS A 59 -7.05 -36.36 17.08
CA LYS A 59 -7.25 -37.73 16.55
C LYS A 59 -6.38 -38.78 17.25
N ASN A 60 -5.16 -38.42 17.64
CA ASN A 60 -4.24 -39.32 18.33
C ASN A 60 -4.76 -39.79 19.71
N ARG A 61 -5.49 -38.95 20.46
CA ARG A 61 -6.04 -39.35 21.78
C ARG A 61 -7.02 -40.52 21.67
N LYS A 62 -7.88 -40.52 20.64
CA LYS A 62 -8.83 -41.62 20.36
C LYS A 62 -8.13 -42.90 19.88
N LYS A 63 -6.87 -42.82 19.46
CA LYS A 63 -6.07 -43.94 18.92
C LYS A 63 -5.16 -44.60 19.96
N ARG A 64 -5.18 -44.18 21.22
CA ARG A 64 -4.50 -44.90 22.30
C ARG A 64 -5.07 -46.32 22.42
N GLY A 65 -4.22 -47.31 22.68
CA GLY A 65 -4.60 -48.73 22.64
C GLY A 65 -4.64 -49.36 21.23
N HIS A 66 -4.63 -48.56 20.15
CA HIS A 66 -4.54 -49.10 18.80
C HIS A 66 -3.08 -49.32 18.40
N VAL A 67 -2.75 -50.53 17.95
CA VAL A 67 -1.37 -50.99 17.69
C VAL A 67 -0.56 -50.08 16.75
N SER A 68 -1.17 -49.54 15.69
CA SER A 68 -0.46 -48.76 14.65
C SER A 68 -0.77 -47.26 14.64
N ALA A 69 -1.52 -46.76 15.63
CA ALA A 69 -2.02 -45.38 15.67
C ALA A 69 -2.65 -44.89 14.34
N GLY A 70 -3.21 -45.82 13.55
CA GLY A 70 -3.84 -45.56 12.25
C GLY A 70 -2.89 -45.13 11.13
N HIS A 71 -1.65 -45.61 11.14
CA HIS A 71 -0.70 -45.52 10.01
C HIS A 71 -0.51 -46.87 9.28
N GLY A 72 -1.36 -47.87 9.57
CA GLY A 72 -1.31 -49.20 8.97
C GLY A 72 -0.22 -50.10 9.57
N ARG A 73 -0.41 -51.44 9.51
CA ARG A 73 0.56 -52.42 10.05
C ARG A 73 1.74 -52.68 9.10
N ILE A 74 1.47 -52.75 7.78
CA ILE A 74 2.45 -53.14 6.76
C ILE A 74 3.33 -51.94 6.36
N GLY A 75 2.73 -50.85 5.86
CA GLY A 75 3.47 -49.67 5.39
C GLY A 75 4.25 -48.95 6.50
N LYS A 76 3.70 -48.91 7.71
CA LYS A 76 4.23 -48.24 8.93
C LYS A 76 4.46 -46.74 8.72
N HIS A 77 4.49 -46.00 9.82
CA HIS A 77 4.89 -44.59 9.77
C HIS A 77 6.43 -44.49 9.75
N ARG A 78 6.99 -44.08 8.61
CA ARG A 78 8.43 -43.80 8.44
C ARG A 78 8.66 -42.30 8.46
N LYS A 79 9.90 -41.86 8.73
CA LYS A 79 10.21 -40.44 8.88
C LYS A 79 10.04 -39.65 7.57
N HIS A 80 10.64 -40.11 6.46
CA HIS A 80 10.58 -39.44 5.14
C HIS A 80 10.71 -40.43 3.96
N PRO A 81 9.67 -41.21 3.64
CA PRO A 81 9.78 -42.27 2.62
C PRO A 81 9.96 -41.77 1.17
N GLY A 82 9.57 -40.53 0.86
CA GLY A 82 9.71 -39.94 -0.49
C GLY A 82 10.69 -38.76 -0.56
N GLY A 83 11.52 -38.57 0.48
CA GLY A 83 12.34 -37.39 0.66
C GLY A 83 11.67 -36.30 1.52
N ARG A 84 12.32 -35.14 1.62
CA ARG A 84 11.87 -34.00 2.44
C ARG A 84 11.43 -32.84 1.54
N GLY A 85 10.37 -32.14 1.94
CA GLY A 85 9.86 -30.99 1.19
C GLY A 85 9.48 -31.36 -0.25
N ASN A 86 9.94 -30.55 -1.21
CA ASN A 86 9.64 -30.70 -2.64
C ASN A 86 10.64 -31.62 -3.38
N ALA A 87 11.25 -32.58 -2.67
CA ALA A 87 12.20 -33.51 -3.26
C ALA A 87 11.53 -34.40 -4.34
N GLY A 88 12.31 -34.76 -5.36
CA GLY A 88 11.86 -35.67 -6.41
C GLY A 88 10.86 -35.08 -7.41
N GLY A 89 10.67 -33.76 -7.43
CA GLY A 89 9.62 -33.12 -8.23
C GLY A 89 9.75 -33.31 -9.76
N MET A 90 10.94 -33.64 -10.28
CA MET A 90 11.13 -34.06 -11.68
C MET A 90 11.35 -35.58 -11.84
N HIS A 91 11.41 -36.32 -10.74
CA HIS A 91 11.70 -37.75 -10.71
C HIS A 91 10.48 -38.53 -10.18
N HIS A 92 10.57 -39.14 -9.01
CA HIS A 92 9.51 -39.99 -8.45
C HIS A 92 8.24 -39.23 -8.00
N HIS A 93 8.29 -37.90 -7.90
CA HIS A 93 7.11 -37.05 -7.68
C HIS A 93 6.72 -36.21 -8.92
N ARG A 94 7.24 -36.55 -10.11
CA ARG A 94 6.95 -35.81 -11.36
C ARG A 94 5.46 -35.68 -11.65
N ILE A 95 4.70 -36.77 -11.50
CA ILE A 95 3.25 -36.79 -11.77
C ILE A 95 2.51 -35.76 -10.89
N LEU A 96 2.95 -35.55 -9.64
CA LEU A 96 2.36 -34.57 -8.74
C LEU A 96 2.58 -33.13 -9.24
N PHE A 97 3.77 -32.84 -9.74
CA PHE A 97 4.12 -31.51 -10.25
C PHE A 97 3.48 -31.24 -11.61
N ASP A 98 3.52 -32.20 -12.53
CA ASP A 98 2.93 -32.03 -13.87
C ASP A 98 1.41 -31.88 -13.80
N LYS A 99 0.75 -32.61 -12.89
CA LYS A 99 -0.72 -32.56 -12.74
C LYS A 99 -1.21 -31.29 -12.06
N TYR A 100 -0.58 -30.88 -10.95
CA TYR A 100 -1.13 -29.81 -10.10
C TYR A 100 -0.35 -28.49 -10.17
N HIS A 101 0.89 -28.52 -10.64
CA HIS A 101 1.78 -27.36 -10.67
C HIS A 101 2.49 -27.23 -12.03
N PRO A 102 1.73 -27.16 -13.16
CA PRO A 102 2.33 -26.93 -14.46
C PRO A 102 3.06 -25.57 -14.48
N GLY A 103 4.27 -25.55 -15.03
CA GLY A 103 5.13 -24.36 -15.06
C GLY A 103 5.93 -24.08 -13.78
N TYR A 104 5.92 -25.01 -12.80
CA TYR A 104 6.75 -24.88 -11.60
C TYR A 104 8.25 -24.95 -11.91
N PHE A 105 8.65 -25.85 -12.81
CA PHE A 105 10.03 -25.96 -13.27
C PHE A 105 10.25 -25.12 -14.53
N GLY A 106 11.38 -24.41 -14.56
CA GLY A 106 11.78 -23.55 -15.68
C GLY A 106 12.06 -22.12 -15.24
N LYS A 107 12.47 -21.29 -16.20
CA LYS A 107 12.74 -19.86 -16.00
C LYS A 107 12.00 -19.07 -17.07
N VAL A 108 11.29 -18.03 -16.66
CA VAL A 108 10.52 -17.15 -17.55
C VAL A 108 10.83 -15.69 -17.23
N GLY A 109 10.90 -14.85 -18.27
CA GLY A 109 11.03 -13.39 -18.15
C GLY A 109 12.41 -12.88 -17.74
N MET A 110 12.49 -11.55 -17.57
CA MET A 110 13.72 -10.84 -17.21
C MET A 110 13.81 -10.58 -15.69
N ARG A 111 15.03 -10.62 -15.13
CA ARG A 111 15.26 -10.36 -13.70
C ARG A 111 15.25 -8.85 -13.43
N TYR A 112 14.40 -8.41 -12.52
CA TYR A 112 14.34 -7.01 -12.08
C TYR A 112 14.90 -6.83 -10.66
N PHE A 113 16.06 -6.19 -10.57
CA PHE A 113 16.74 -5.93 -9.29
C PHE A 113 16.16 -4.72 -8.56
N HIS A 114 16.26 -4.71 -7.23
CA HIS A 114 15.79 -3.62 -6.36
C HIS A 114 14.36 -3.15 -6.68
N ARG A 115 13.44 -4.11 -6.81
CA ARG A 115 12.03 -3.82 -7.14
C ARG A 115 11.33 -3.08 -5.99
N LEU A 116 11.18 -1.77 -6.15
CA LEU A 116 10.41 -0.91 -5.22
C LEU A 116 8.93 -0.96 -5.58
N ARG A 117 8.11 -1.63 -4.76
CA ARG A 117 6.67 -1.80 -5.02
C ARG A 117 5.90 -0.48 -5.11
N ASN A 118 6.32 0.55 -4.38
CA ASN A 118 5.65 1.85 -4.34
C ASN A 118 5.66 2.55 -5.71
N LYS A 119 6.71 2.34 -6.53
CA LYS A 119 6.78 2.88 -7.90
C LYS A 119 5.73 2.28 -8.84
N PHE A 120 5.31 1.04 -8.58
CA PHE A 120 4.31 0.32 -9.36
C PHE A 120 2.93 0.34 -8.69
N PHE A 121 2.76 1.13 -7.63
CA PHE A 121 1.49 1.22 -6.93
C PHE A 121 0.49 1.97 -7.81
N CYS A 122 -0.44 1.23 -8.40
CA CYS A 122 -1.48 1.75 -9.27
C CYS A 122 -2.79 1.00 -9.00
N PRO A 123 -3.45 1.27 -7.87
CA PRO A 123 -4.76 0.71 -7.56
C PRO A 123 -5.80 1.17 -8.58
N ILE A 124 -6.68 0.24 -8.95
CA ILE A 124 -7.60 0.39 -10.08
C ILE A 124 -9.04 0.45 -9.58
N VAL A 125 -9.82 1.38 -10.13
CA VAL A 125 -11.28 1.44 -9.99
C VAL A 125 -11.93 1.31 -11.37
N ASN A 126 -13.08 0.66 -11.44
CA ASN A 126 -13.86 0.54 -12.67
C ASN A 126 -15.00 1.58 -12.67
N VAL A 127 -15.49 1.92 -13.85
CA VAL A 127 -16.55 2.94 -14.02
C VAL A 127 -17.87 2.58 -13.31
N ASP A 128 -18.20 1.29 -13.19
CA ASP A 128 -19.38 0.79 -12.46
C ASP A 128 -19.40 1.19 -10.98
N LYS A 129 -18.21 1.26 -10.36
CA LYS A 129 -18.06 1.54 -8.93
C LYS A 129 -17.92 3.00 -8.60
N LEU A 130 -17.79 3.90 -9.59
CA LEU A 130 -17.62 5.34 -9.33
C LEU A 130 -18.79 5.91 -8.53
N TRP A 131 -20.02 5.56 -8.88
CA TRP A 131 -21.23 5.98 -8.16
C TRP A 131 -21.39 5.36 -6.77
N SER A 132 -20.60 4.35 -6.43
CA SER A 132 -20.58 3.77 -5.07
C SER A 132 -19.62 4.49 -4.14
N LEU A 133 -18.68 5.28 -4.68
CA LEU A 133 -17.76 6.10 -3.88
C LEU A 133 -18.41 7.39 -3.39
N VAL A 134 -19.48 7.81 -4.06
CA VAL A 134 -20.22 9.02 -3.72
C VAL A 134 -21.18 8.74 -2.57
N PRO A 135 -21.20 9.58 -1.50
CA PRO A 135 -22.20 9.51 -0.45
C PRO A 135 -23.63 9.64 -1.01
N LYS A 136 -24.62 9.03 -0.34
CA LYS A 136 -26.01 9.03 -0.81
C LYS A 136 -26.56 10.44 -1.01
N ASP A 137 -26.26 11.35 -0.08
CA ASP A 137 -26.73 12.73 -0.10
C ASP A 137 -26.28 13.48 -1.36
N VAL A 138 -25.03 13.25 -1.81
CA VAL A 138 -24.50 13.87 -3.04
C VAL A 138 -25.06 13.20 -4.29
N LYS A 139 -25.38 11.90 -4.21
CA LYS A 139 -25.99 11.14 -5.30
C LYS A 139 -27.43 11.58 -5.58
N GLU A 140 -28.19 11.93 -4.55
CA GLU A 140 -29.57 12.42 -4.68
C GLU A 140 -29.63 13.84 -5.24
N ASN A 141 -28.62 14.67 -4.94
CA ASN A 141 -28.49 16.03 -5.48
C ASN A 141 -27.86 16.08 -6.88
N ALA A 142 -27.43 14.94 -7.44
CA ALA A 142 -26.85 14.89 -8.77
C ALA A 142 -27.95 14.98 -9.84
N SER A 143 -27.88 16.00 -10.67
CA SER A 143 -28.79 16.23 -11.80
C SER A 143 -28.00 16.36 -13.10
N LYS A 144 -28.68 16.46 -14.24
CA LYS A 144 -28.06 16.65 -15.55
C LYS A 144 -27.19 17.92 -15.61
N ASP A 145 -27.57 18.96 -14.86
CA ASP A 145 -26.87 20.24 -14.82
C ASP A 145 -25.80 20.32 -13.72
N ASN A 146 -25.85 19.43 -12.72
CA ASN A 146 -24.93 19.43 -11.58
C ASN A 146 -24.25 18.06 -11.43
N ALA A 147 -23.09 17.92 -12.09
CA ALA A 147 -22.30 16.70 -12.07
C ALA A 147 -21.36 16.65 -10.84
N PRO A 148 -21.37 15.56 -10.04
CA PRO A 148 -20.43 15.41 -8.95
C PRO A 148 -19.00 15.23 -9.46
N LEU A 149 -18.06 15.93 -8.81
CA LEU A 149 -16.63 15.73 -9.00
C LEU A 149 -16.14 14.59 -8.09
N ILE A 150 -15.72 13.49 -8.70
CA ILE A 150 -15.17 12.33 -8.00
C ILE A 150 -13.64 12.35 -8.13
N ASP A 151 -12.96 12.73 -7.06
CA ASP A 151 -11.51 12.59 -6.96
C ASP A 151 -11.15 11.18 -6.49
N VAL A 152 -10.86 10.28 -7.44
CA VAL A 152 -10.55 8.89 -7.12
C VAL A 152 -9.22 8.74 -6.37
N THR A 153 -8.36 9.76 -6.43
CA THR A 153 -7.06 9.74 -5.74
C THR A 153 -7.21 9.85 -4.23
N GLN A 154 -8.21 10.60 -3.76
CA GLN A 154 -8.55 10.70 -2.34
C GLN A 154 -9.04 9.38 -1.76
N PHE A 155 -9.74 8.59 -2.58
CA PHE A 155 -10.17 7.23 -2.23
C PHE A 155 -9.07 6.17 -2.42
N GLY A 156 -7.85 6.59 -2.76
CA GLY A 156 -6.70 5.71 -2.90
C GLY A 156 -6.65 4.93 -4.20
N TYR A 157 -7.32 5.39 -5.27
CA TYR A 157 -7.24 4.81 -6.63
C TYR A 157 -6.49 5.74 -7.58
N PHE A 158 -5.64 5.18 -8.43
CA PHE A 158 -4.85 5.98 -9.38
C PHE A 158 -5.29 5.78 -10.83
N LYS A 159 -5.88 4.62 -11.17
CA LYS A 159 -6.30 4.30 -12.53
C LYS A 159 -7.79 3.95 -12.64
N VAL A 160 -8.48 4.56 -13.59
CA VAL A 160 -9.88 4.24 -13.93
C VAL A 160 -9.94 3.36 -15.18
N LEU A 161 -10.67 2.24 -15.10
CA LEU A 161 -10.90 1.30 -16.20
C LEU A 161 -12.38 1.23 -16.59
N GLY A 162 -12.65 0.91 -17.85
CA GLY A 162 -13.99 0.99 -18.47
C GLY A 162 -14.89 -0.25 -18.30
N LYS A 163 -14.69 -1.10 -17.27
CA LYS A 163 -15.58 -2.25 -17.05
C LYS A 163 -16.92 -1.79 -16.47
N GLY A 164 -18.02 -2.33 -17.02
CA GLY A 164 -19.39 -1.99 -16.60
C GLY A 164 -19.98 -0.79 -17.32
N MET A 165 -21.11 -0.29 -16.82
CA MET A 165 -21.87 0.82 -17.40
C MET A 165 -22.02 1.94 -16.38
N LEU A 166 -21.97 3.19 -16.86
CA LEU A 166 -22.42 4.33 -16.07
C LEU A 166 -23.92 4.51 -16.32
N PRO A 167 -24.67 5.05 -15.35
CA PRO A 167 -26.04 5.51 -15.59
C PRO A 167 -26.05 6.60 -16.67
N GLU A 168 -26.84 6.39 -17.72
CA GLU A 168 -26.85 7.22 -18.94
C GLU A 168 -27.33 8.66 -18.71
N ASN A 169 -28.08 8.90 -17.63
CA ASN A 169 -28.69 10.20 -17.33
C ASN A 169 -27.96 11.01 -16.26
N LEU A 170 -26.86 10.50 -15.70
CA LEU A 170 -26.14 11.17 -14.61
C LEU A 170 -24.68 11.42 -15.03
N PRO A 171 -24.34 12.67 -15.42
CA PRO A 171 -22.97 13.01 -15.78
C PRO A 171 -22.07 13.00 -14.53
N VAL A 172 -20.80 12.62 -14.72
CA VAL A 172 -19.80 12.58 -13.66
C VAL A 172 -18.51 13.21 -14.15
N VAL A 173 -17.93 14.08 -13.33
CA VAL A 173 -16.56 14.56 -13.56
C VAL A 173 -15.61 13.69 -12.76
N VAL A 174 -14.72 12.96 -13.43
CA VAL A 174 -13.78 12.03 -12.77
C VAL A 174 -12.38 12.61 -12.80
N LYS A 175 -11.77 12.73 -11.62
CA LYS A 175 -10.42 13.23 -11.44
C LYS A 175 -9.47 12.09 -11.06
N ALA A 176 -8.54 11.74 -11.94
CA ALA A 176 -7.65 10.57 -11.79
C ALA A 176 -6.27 10.76 -12.43
N LYS A 177 -5.28 9.94 -12.05
CA LYS A 177 -3.93 9.99 -12.65
C LYS A 177 -3.87 9.32 -14.02
N LEU A 178 -4.48 8.16 -14.16
CA LEU A 178 -4.46 7.35 -15.39
C LEU A 178 -5.87 6.89 -15.75
N ILE A 179 -6.22 6.93 -17.03
CA ILE A 179 -7.56 6.53 -17.50
C ILE A 179 -7.41 5.66 -18.75
N SER A 180 -8.21 4.60 -18.88
CA SER A 180 -8.25 3.81 -20.12
C SER A 180 -9.07 4.51 -21.20
N LYS A 181 -8.68 4.36 -22.47
CA LYS A 181 -9.43 4.88 -23.62
C LYS A 181 -10.92 4.51 -23.59
N THR A 182 -11.23 3.29 -23.16
CA THR A 182 -12.61 2.80 -23.00
C THR A 182 -13.37 3.47 -21.87
N ALA A 183 -12.71 3.81 -20.75
CA ALA A 183 -13.33 4.52 -19.63
C ALA A 183 -13.62 5.96 -20.04
N GLU A 184 -12.66 6.62 -20.67
CA GLU A 184 -12.80 7.98 -21.17
C GLU A 184 -13.98 8.09 -22.15
N LYS A 185 -14.08 7.17 -23.14
CA LYS A 185 -15.20 7.12 -24.08
C LYS A 185 -16.55 7.05 -23.36
N LYS A 186 -16.67 6.12 -22.40
CA LYS A 186 -17.92 5.92 -21.64
C LYS A 186 -18.30 7.10 -20.76
N ILE A 187 -17.31 7.74 -20.12
CA ILE A 187 -17.56 8.92 -19.28
C ILE A 187 -18.04 10.08 -20.16
N LYS A 188 -17.42 10.28 -21.34
CA LYS A 188 -17.86 11.31 -22.30
C LYS A 188 -19.24 11.02 -22.88
N GLU A 189 -19.54 9.76 -23.22
CA GLU A 189 -20.86 9.32 -23.70
C GLU A 189 -21.97 9.56 -22.65
N ALA A 190 -21.65 9.42 -21.36
CA ALA A 190 -22.56 9.75 -20.26
C ALA A 190 -22.69 11.26 -19.96
N GLY A 191 -22.10 12.12 -20.80
CA GLY A 191 -22.08 13.58 -20.60
C GLY A 191 -21.12 14.05 -19.50
N GLY A 192 -20.25 13.18 -19.02
CA GLY A 192 -19.24 13.48 -18.03
C GLY A 192 -17.93 14.01 -18.61
N ALA A 193 -17.03 14.44 -17.73
CA ALA A 193 -15.71 14.92 -18.09
C ALA A 193 -14.62 14.20 -17.30
N VAL A 194 -13.41 14.22 -17.86
CA VAL A 194 -12.23 13.59 -17.26
C VAL A 194 -11.19 14.66 -16.99
N VAL A 195 -10.70 14.71 -15.74
CA VAL A 195 -9.64 15.62 -15.30
C VAL A 195 -8.42 14.79 -14.88
N LEU A 196 -7.28 15.04 -15.52
CA LEU A 196 -6.03 14.35 -15.18
C LEU A 196 -5.34 15.04 -14.01
N THR A 197 -4.74 14.24 -13.13
CA THR A 197 -4.01 14.71 -11.94
C THR A 197 -2.64 14.07 -11.82
N ALA A 198 -1.68 14.80 -11.26
CA ALA A 198 -0.33 14.31 -10.99
C ALA A 198 -0.23 13.48 -9.70
#